data_AF-W8KUS7-F1
#
_entry.id   AF-W8KUS7-F1
#
_cell.length_a   1.000
_cell.length_b   1.000
_cell.length_c   1.000
_cell.angle_alpha   90.00
_cell.angle_beta   90.00
_cell.angle_gamma   90.00
#
_symmetry.space_group_name_H-M   'P 1'
#
loop_
_entity.id
_entity.type
_entity.pdbx_description
1 polymer ?
#
loop_
_entity_poly.entity_id
_entity_poly.type
_entity_poly.pdbx_seq_one_letter_code
_entity_poly.pdbx_strand_id
1 'polypeptide(L)' 'MAQAKRRHPDQPIGLWLLTDGRTTQQPPRPDIADFCEVVDFETEAIRLGGAQRIARAWQAPCWPVSAFIEMG' A
#
# COMPACT_ATOMS: atom_id res chain seq x y z
N MET A 1 11.46 -9.24 -0.12
CA MET A 1 11.56 -8.49 1.16
C MET A 1 12.21 -9.31 2.29
N ALA A 2 11.80 -10.56 2.57
CA ALA A 2 12.42 -11.38 3.63
C ALA A 2 13.96 -11.57 3.48
N GLN A 3 14.46 -11.70 2.24
CA GLN A 3 15.90 -11.74 1.93
C GLN A 3 16.64 -10.45 2.35
N ALA A 4 16.02 -9.29 2.17
CA ALA A 4 16.62 -8.00 2.48
C ALA A 4 16.73 -7.79 4.00
N LYS A 5 15.66 -8.10 4.76
CA LYS A 5 15.66 -8.05 6.23
C LYS A 5 16.72 -8.98 6.84
N ARG A 6 16.97 -10.16 6.23
CA ARG A 6 18.06 -11.05 6.68
C ARG A 6 19.46 -10.46 6.49
N ARG A 7 19.67 -9.66 5.44
CA ARG A 7 20.97 -9.03 5.15
C ARG A 7 21.21 -7.75 5.94
N HIS A 8 20.14 -7.02 6.23
CA HIS A 8 20.16 -5.76 6.98
C HIS A 8 19.03 -5.74 8.01
N PRO A 9 19.19 -6.45 9.14
CA PRO A 9 18.12 -6.64 10.13
C PRO A 9 17.64 -5.32 10.77
N ASP A 10 18.54 -4.34 10.88
CA ASP A 10 18.24 -3.05 11.50
C ASP A 10 17.72 -2.00 10.50
N GLN A 11 17.68 -2.32 9.21
CA GLN A 11 17.22 -1.36 8.20
C GLN A 11 15.68 -1.37 8.12
N PRO A 12 15.01 -0.21 8.29
CA PRO A 12 13.57 -0.13 8.15
C PRO A 12 13.14 -0.47 6.73
N ILE A 13 12.07 -1.24 6.60
CA ILE A 13 11.45 -1.64 5.34
C ILE A 13 10.09 -0.96 5.23
N GLY A 14 9.98 0.00 4.31
CA GLY A 14 8.72 0.56 3.84
C GLY A 14 8.11 -0.26 2.71
N LEU A 15 6.79 -0.37 2.68
CA LEU A 15 6.04 -0.92 1.56
C LEU A 15 5.04 0.11 1.01
N TRP A 16 5.10 0.39 -0.28
CA TRP A 16 4.06 1.12 -1.00
C TRP A 16 3.29 0.15 -1.89
N LEU A 17 1.98 0.07 -1.69
CA LEU A 17 1.07 -0.66 -2.58
C LEU A 17 0.38 0.33 -3.51
N LEU A 18 0.66 0.22 -4.81
CA LEU A 18 -0.01 1.00 -5.85
C LEU A 18 -1.10 0.12 -6.45
N THR A 19 -2.35 0.56 -6.39
CA THR A 19 -3.49 -0.25 -6.85
C THR A 19 -4.69 0.60 -7.22
N ASP A 20 -5.42 0.17 -8.25
CA ASP A 20 -6.79 0.63 -8.56
C ASP A 20 -7.85 -0.08 -7.72
N GLY A 21 -7.45 -0.95 -6.79
CA GLY A 21 -8.34 -1.68 -5.89
C GLY A 21 -9.14 -2.82 -6.56
N ARG A 22 -8.90 -3.11 -7.84
CA ARG A 22 -9.62 -4.14 -8.60
C ARG A 22 -9.05 -5.54 -8.32
N THR A 23 -9.14 -5.97 -7.06
CA THR A 23 -8.78 -7.32 -6.63
C THR A 23 -9.96 -8.04 -6.00
N THR A 24 -10.11 -9.32 -6.32
CA THR A 24 -11.12 -10.21 -5.72
C THR A 24 -10.73 -10.67 -4.32
N GLN A 25 -9.43 -10.72 -4.02
CA GLN A 25 -8.89 -11.06 -2.70
C GLN A 25 -8.18 -9.86 -2.06
N GLN A 26 -8.43 -9.67 -0.77
CA GLN A 26 -7.69 -8.74 0.07
C GLN A 26 -6.32 -9.37 0.39
N PRO A 27 -5.18 -8.79 -0.03
CA PRO A 27 -3.87 -9.30 0.38
C PRO A 27 -3.68 -9.07 1.90
N PRO A 28 -3.01 -9.98 2.62
CA PRO A 28 -2.62 -9.72 4.01
C PRO A 28 -1.55 -8.63 4.06
N ARG A 29 -1.51 -7.88 5.17
CA ARG A 29 -0.41 -6.93 5.43
C ARG A 29 0.90 -7.72 5.60
N PRO A 30 2.00 -7.37 4.90
CA PRO A 30 3.27 -8.07 5.11
C PRO A 30 3.89 -7.78 6.47
N ASP A 31 4.13 -8.82 7.27
CA ASP A 31 4.67 -8.70 8.65
C ASP A 31 6.05 -8.03 8.73
N ILE A 32 6.82 -8.11 7.65
CA ILE A 32 8.21 -7.62 7.61
C ILE A 32 8.31 -6.13 7.30
N ALA A 33 7.21 -5.49 6.89
CA ALA A 33 7.17 -4.05 6.59
C ALA A 33 6.93 -3.27 7.88
N ASP A 34 7.88 -2.39 8.20
CA ASP A 34 7.82 -1.53 9.38
C ASP A 34 6.74 -0.44 9.19
N PHE A 35 6.48 -0.03 7.94
CA PHE A 35 5.31 0.77 7.58
C PHE A 35 4.77 0.38 6.20
N CYS A 36 3.48 0.64 5.99
CA CYS A 36 2.80 0.44 4.73
C CYS A 36 2.05 1.69 4.33
N GLU A 37 2.07 2.01 3.05
CA GLU A 37 1.30 3.09 2.43
C GLU A 37 0.53 2.51 1.24
N VAL A 38 -0.74 2.89 1.08
CA VAL A 38 -1.54 2.53 -0.10
C VAL A 38 -1.72 3.75 -0.98
N VAL A 39 -1.44 3.62 -2.26
CA VAL A 39 -1.69 4.65 -3.27
C VAL A 39 -2.85 4.19 -4.14
N ASP A 40 -3.93 4.95 -4.08
CA ASP A 40 -5.17 4.76 -4.82
C ASP A 40 -5.04 5.32 -6.24
N PHE A 41 -5.00 4.41 -7.21
CA PHE A 41 -4.99 4.68 -8.65
C PHE A 41 -6.38 4.55 -9.28
N GLU A 42 -7.44 4.42 -8.49
CA GLU A 42 -8.81 4.44 -9.01
C GLU A 42 -9.12 5.81 -9.62
N THR A 43 -9.41 5.84 -10.92
CA THR A 43 -9.63 7.07 -11.72
C THR A 43 -11.04 7.17 -12.30
N GLU A 44 -11.84 6.12 -12.12
CA GLU A 44 -13.17 5.99 -12.68
C GLU A 44 -14.18 6.92 -11.99
N ALA A 45 -15.18 7.36 -12.75
CA ALA A 45 -16.23 8.25 -12.24
C ALA A 45 -17.02 7.64 -11.08
N ILE A 46 -17.14 6.30 -11.06
CA ILE A 46 -17.71 5.55 -9.94
C ILE A 46 -16.57 4.79 -9.27
N ARG A 47 -16.31 5.14 -8.01
CA ARG A 47 -15.28 4.49 -7.19
C ARG A 47 -15.83 3.27 -6.46
N LEU A 48 -15.16 2.14 -6.62
CA LEU A 48 -15.37 0.89 -5.92
C LEU A 48 -14.69 0.87 -4.55
N GLY A 49 -13.72 1.76 -4.30
CA GLY A 49 -13.07 1.92 -3.00
C GLY A 49 -12.21 0.73 -2.58
N GLY A 50 -11.69 -0.01 -3.56
CA GLY A 50 -10.86 -1.19 -3.30
C GLY A 50 -9.56 -0.85 -2.57
N ALA A 51 -8.90 0.25 -2.96
CA ALA A 51 -7.70 0.75 -2.31
C ALA A 51 -7.96 1.11 -0.83
N GLN A 52 -9.02 1.89 -0.53
CA GLN A 52 -9.40 2.18 0.86
C GLN A 52 -9.67 0.91 1.68
N ARG A 53 -10.31 -0.10 1.08
CA ARG A 53 -10.60 -1.36 1.78
C ARG A 53 -9.31 -2.10 2.16
N ILE A 54 -8.31 -2.12 1.28
CA ILE A 54 -6.99 -2.70 1.57
C ILE A 54 -6.28 -1.87 2.65
N ALA A 55 -6.24 -0.55 2.50
CA ALA A 55 -5.61 0.35 3.47
C ALA A 55 -6.20 0.18 4.88
N ARG A 56 -7.52 0.06 4.98
CA ARG A 56 -8.21 -0.21 6.25
C ARG A 56 -7.82 -1.56 6.85
N ALA A 57 -7.79 -2.62 6.04
CA ALA A 57 -7.38 -3.95 6.49
C ALA A 57 -5.92 -3.96 6.96
N TRP A 58 -5.07 -3.14 6.35
CA TRP A 58 -3.67 -3.00 6.71
C TRP A 58 -3.41 -1.98 7.81
N GLN A 59 -4.41 -1.22 8.26
CA GLN A 59 -4.22 -0.06 9.14
C GLN A 59 -3.13 0.89 8.60
N ALA A 60 -3.19 1.15 7.31
CA ALA A 60 -2.25 1.98 6.56
C ALA A 60 -2.96 3.23 6.03
N PRO A 61 -2.24 4.34 5.80
CA PRO A 61 -2.80 5.47 5.09
C PRO A 61 -3.12 5.11 3.62
N CYS A 62 -4.06 5.85 3.05
CA CYS A 62 -4.48 5.71 1.66
C CYS A 62 -4.42 7.08 0.99
N TRP A 63 -3.56 7.22 -0.01
CA TRP A 63 -3.33 8.47 -0.72
C TRP A 63 -3.90 8.39 -2.14
N PRO A 64 -4.65 9.39 -2.62
CA PRO A 64 -4.92 9.46 -4.05
C PRO A 64 -3.61 9.64 -4.82
N VAL A 65 -3.51 9.05 -6.01
CA VAL A 65 -2.30 9.18 -6.86
C VAL A 65 -1.87 10.63 -7.06
N SER A 66 -2.82 11.57 -7.10
CA SER A 66 -2.54 13.01 -7.22
C SER A 66 -1.70 13.55 -6.07
N ALA A 67 -1.97 13.14 -4.82
CA ALA A 67 -1.21 13.58 -3.64
C ALA A 67 0.14 12.87 -3.52
N PHE A 68 0.26 11.65 -4.08
CA PHE A 68 1.51 10.90 -4.06
C PHE A 68 2.59 11.52 -4.96
N ILE A 69 2.20 12.04 -6.13
CA ILE A 69 3.12 12.67 -7.08
C ILE A 69 3.75 13.96 -6.49
N GLU A 70 3.05 14.65 -5.59
CA GLU A 70 3.52 15.89 -4.95
C GLU A 70 4.55 15.66 -3.83
N MET A 71 4.76 14.42 -3.38
CA MET A 71 5.75 14.05 -2.36
C MET A 71 7.11 13.65 -2.95
N GLY A 72 7.26 13.66 -4.29
CA GLY A 72 8.45 13.22 -5.03
C GLY A 72 9.39 14.35 -5.43
#